data_AF-A0A7Y6PIJ3-F1
#
_entry.id   AF-A0A7Y6PIJ3-F1
#
_cell.length_a   1.000
_cell.length_b   1.000
_cell.length_c   1.000
_cell.angle_alpha   90.00
_cell.angle_beta   90.00
_cell.angle_gamma   90.00
#
_symmetry.space_group_name_H-M   'P 1'
#
loop_
_entity.id
_entity.type
_entity.pdbx_description
1 polymer ?
#
loop_
_entity_poly.entity_id
_entity_poly.type
_entity_poly.pdbx_seq_one_letter_code
_entity_poly.pdbx_strand_id
1 'polypeptide(L)'
;VIGWIDYLAKDRRFTGITVVGHSEGSLIGMLACKDRPKVKGFVSLAGAGRPAYELIEIQVAAQKLPEAMLKEVASINESLKGGKEVTDVPVYLQSLFRASVQPYLISWYKYN
;
A
#
# COMPACT_ATOMS: atom_id res chain seq x y z
N VAL A 1 -6.47 -11.95 2.89
CA VAL A 1 -6.49 -11.86 4.38
C VAL A 1 -7.87 -12.11 4.95
N ILE A 2 -8.92 -11.39 4.54
CA ILE A 2 -10.29 -11.56 5.07
C ILE A 2 -10.79 -13.01 5.01
N GLY A 3 -10.68 -13.68 3.86
CA GLY A 3 -11.12 -15.08 3.74
C GLY A 3 -10.42 -16.04 4.71
N TRP A 4 -9.15 -15.79 5.06
CA TRP A 4 -8.44 -16.56 6.09
C TRP A 4 -8.98 -16.28 7.48
N ILE A 5 -9.25 -15.02 7.81
CA ILE A 5 -9.86 -14.64 9.10
C ILE A 5 -11.23 -15.30 9.23
N ASP A 6 -12.06 -15.26 8.18
CA ASP A 6 -13.41 -15.82 8.18
C ASP A 6 -13.39 -17.35 8.27
N TYR A 7 -12.43 -18.00 7.60
CA TYR A 7 -12.23 -19.44 7.71
C TYR A 7 -11.83 -19.85 9.13
N LEU A 8 -10.83 -19.20 9.72
CA LEU A 8 -10.35 -19.51 11.07
C LEU A 8 -11.38 -19.14 12.15
N ALA A 9 -12.19 -18.11 11.93
CA ALA A 9 -13.23 -17.68 12.85
C ALA A 9 -14.34 -18.74 13.05
N LYS A 10 -14.58 -19.58 12.03
CA LYS A 10 -15.57 -20.68 12.07
C LYS A 10 -15.05 -21.91 12.80
N ASP A 11 -13.73 -22.05 12.89
CA ASP A 11 -13.11 -23.19 13.55
C ASP A 11 -13.10 -22.99 15.07
N ARG A 12 -13.82 -23.87 15.78
CA ARG A 12 -14.02 -23.81 17.23
C ARG A 12 -12.74 -24.05 18.02
N ARG A 13 -11.68 -24.58 17.41
CA ARG A 13 -10.37 -24.77 18.04
C ARG A 13 -9.67 -23.44 18.34
N PHE A 14 -10.00 -22.37 17.61
CA PHE A 14 -9.42 -21.05 17.82
C PHE A 14 -10.31 -20.14 18.67
N THR A 15 -9.77 -19.68 19.78
CA THR A 15 -10.44 -18.73 20.70
C THR A 15 -10.29 -17.27 20.25
N GLY A 16 -9.26 -16.98 19.43
CA GLY A 16 -9.01 -15.66 18.86
C GLY A 16 -8.01 -15.70 17.70
N ILE A 17 -7.94 -14.62 16.94
CA ILE A 17 -7.04 -14.45 15.79
C ILE A 17 -6.21 -13.18 16.01
N THR A 18 -4.89 -13.28 15.81
CA THR A 18 -4.02 -12.10 15.73
C THR A 18 -3.46 -11.98 14.33
N VAL A 19 -3.57 -10.80 13.73
CA VAL A 19 -3.04 -10.52 12.40
C VAL A 19 -1.74 -9.74 12.52
N VAL A 20 -0.68 -10.22 11.90
CA VAL A 20 0.59 -9.50 11.80
C VAL A 20 0.77 -9.05 10.36
N GLY A 21 0.85 -7.74 10.15
CA GLY A 21 1.05 -7.16 8.82
C GLY A 21 2.42 -6.51 8.71
N HIS A 22 3.20 -6.89 7.69
CA HIS A 22 4.51 -6.32 7.40
C HIS A 22 4.47 -5.33 6.23
N SER A 23 5.15 -4.18 6.32
CA SER A 23 5.20 -3.19 5.23
C SER A 23 3.78 -2.76 4.78
N GLU A 24 3.45 -2.84 3.50
CA GLU A 24 2.08 -2.64 2.99
C GLU A 24 1.06 -3.57 3.66
N GLY A 25 1.48 -4.81 3.96
CA GLY A 25 0.66 -5.80 4.66
C GLY A 25 0.19 -5.32 6.03
N SER A 26 0.85 -4.33 6.65
CA SER A 26 0.36 -3.66 7.84
C SER A 26 -0.95 -2.91 7.59
N LEU A 27 -1.01 -2.07 6.55
CA LEU A 27 -2.24 -1.37 6.18
C LEU A 27 -3.35 -2.36 5.79
N ILE A 28 -3.02 -3.35 4.95
CA ILE A 28 -3.98 -4.39 4.55
C ILE A 28 -4.53 -5.13 5.77
N GLY A 29 -3.64 -5.52 6.70
CA GLY A 29 -4.01 -6.21 7.94
C GLY A 29 -4.91 -5.35 8.81
N MET A 30 -4.55 -4.08 9.02
CA MET A 30 -5.33 -3.12 9.81
C MET A 30 -6.75 -2.97 9.26
N LEU A 31 -6.91 -2.83 7.95
CA LEU A 31 -8.21 -2.75 7.29
C LEU A 31 -8.98 -4.06 7.39
N ALA A 32 -8.30 -5.20 7.20
CA ALA A 32 -8.91 -6.52 7.30
C ALA A 32 -9.34 -6.87 8.74
N CYS A 33 -8.79 -6.22 9.77
CA CYS A 33 -9.18 -6.45 11.16
C CYS A 33 -10.46 -5.70 11.57
N LYS A 34 -10.86 -4.65 10.82
CA LYS A 34 -12.04 -3.84 11.16
C LYS A 34 -13.31 -4.70 11.21
N ASP A 35 -14.12 -4.44 12.23
CA ASP A 35 -15.44 -5.05 12.44
C ASP A 35 -15.44 -6.59 12.51
N ARG A 36 -14.34 -7.19 12.97
CA ARG A 36 -14.20 -8.66 13.11
C ARG A 36 -14.03 -9.10 14.57
N PRO A 37 -15.11 -9.56 15.24
CA PRO A 37 -15.08 -9.83 16.69
C PRO A 37 -14.16 -10.99 17.12
N LYS A 38 -13.80 -11.89 16.20
CA LYS A 38 -12.84 -12.99 16.45
C LYS A 38 -11.38 -12.55 16.36
N VAL A 39 -11.09 -11.40 15.75
CA VAL A 39 -9.74 -10.82 15.78
C VAL A 39 -9.53 -10.17 17.14
N LYS A 40 -8.50 -10.62 17.87
CA LYS A 40 -8.18 -10.18 19.24
C LYS A 40 -6.94 -9.29 19.29
N GLY A 41 -6.17 -9.22 18.21
CA GLY A 41 -5.00 -8.36 18.13
C GLY A 41 -4.57 -8.10 16.69
N PHE A 42 -3.85 -7.01 16.54
CA PHE A 42 -3.18 -6.65 15.29
C PHE A 42 -1.77 -6.15 15.63
N VAL A 43 -0.77 -6.59 14.85
CA VAL A 43 0.61 -6.13 14.95
C VAL A 43 1.01 -5.51 13.61
N SER A 44 1.33 -4.22 13.65
CA SER A 44 1.99 -3.52 12.54
C SER A 44 3.50 -3.72 12.66
N LEU A 45 4.10 -4.39 11.70
CA LEU A 45 5.55 -4.61 11.63
C LEU A 45 6.12 -3.81 10.45
N ALA A 46 6.94 -2.80 10.72
CA ALA A 46 7.55 -1.97 9.67
C ALA A 46 6.53 -1.43 8.63
N GLY A 47 5.32 -1.08 9.07
CA GLY A 47 4.31 -0.46 8.21
C GLY A 47 4.76 0.91 7.70
N ALA A 48 4.21 1.33 6.56
CA ALA A 48 4.61 2.53 5.82
C ALA A 48 4.74 3.82 6.66
N GLY A 49 3.95 4.01 7.72
CA GLY A 49 4.07 5.14 8.66
C GLY A 49 3.86 6.54 8.06
N ARG A 50 3.70 6.62 6.75
CA ARG A 50 3.50 7.79 5.89
C ARG A 50 2.68 7.36 4.67
N PRO A 51 2.08 8.30 3.93
CA PRO A 51 1.45 8.00 2.66
C PRO A 51 2.40 7.34 1.67
N ALA A 52 1.90 6.40 0.88
CA ALA A 52 2.74 5.60 -0.02
C ALA A 52 3.46 6.44 -1.09
N TYR A 53 2.83 7.52 -1.58
CA TYR A 53 3.45 8.43 -2.54
C TYR A 53 4.70 9.12 -1.97
N GLU A 54 4.66 9.55 -0.71
CA GLU A 54 5.83 10.14 -0.05
C GLU A 54 6.96 9.11 0.09
N LEU A 55 6.62 7.87 0.44
CA LEU A 55 7.63 6.81 0.54
C LEU A 55 8.29 6.51 -0.81
N ILE A 56 7.50 6.47 -1.89
CA ILE A 56 8.03 6.27 -3.25
C ILE A 56 8.99 7.41 -3.59
N GLU A 57 8.62 8.67 -3.34
CA GLU A 57 9.48 9.82 -3.58
C GLU A 57 10.79 9.77 -2.77
N ILE A 58 10.70 9.44 -1.47
CA ILE A 58 11.88 9.29 -0.60
C ILE A 58 12.80 8.17 -1.11
N GLN A 59 12.23 7.01 -1.46
CA GLN A 59 12.99 5.85 -1.94
C GLN A 59 13.67 6.14 -3.29
N VAL A 60 12.99 6.83 -4.19
CA VAL A 60 13.54 7.22 -5.49
C VAL A 60 14.63 8.29 -5.30
N ALA A 61 14.41 9.29 -4.46
CA ALA A 61 15.42 10.31 -4.14
C ALA A 61 16.70 9.70 -3.55
N ALA A 62 16.58 8.64 -2.74
CA ALA A 62 17.72 7.92 -2.18
C ALA A 62 18.62 7.25 -3.24
N GLN A 63 18.12 7.03 -4.46
CA GLN A 63 18.90 6.46 -5.57
C GLN A 63 19.80 7.49 -6.27
N LYS A 64 19.78 8.77 -5.86
CA LYS A 64 20.60 9.86 -6.44
C LYS A 64 20.36 10.06 -7.95
N LEU A 65 19.10 9.95 -8.37
CA LEU A 65 18.70 10.20 -9.75
C LEU A 65 18.74 11.70 -10.11
N PRO A 66 18.82 12.05 -11.40
CA PRO A 66 18.69 13.43 -11.86
C PRO A 66 17.42 14.11 -11.36
N GLU A 67 17.50 15.40 -11.05
CA GLU A 67 16.36 16.18 -10.50
C GLU A 67 15.12 16.15 -11.41
N ALA A 68 15.32 16.13 -12.74
CA ALA A 68 14.23 16.00 -13.70
C ALA A 68 13.40 14.72 -13.49
N MET A 69 14.06 13.59 -13.21
CA MET A 69 13.37 12.32 -12.93
C MET A 69 12.61 12.36 -11.61
N LEU A 70 13.16 13.02 -10.58
CA LEU A 70 12.47 13.20 -9.31
C LEU A 70 11.19 14.02 -9.48
N LYS A 71 11.24 15.09 -10.30
CA LYS A 71 10.06 15.92 -10.62
C LYS A 71 9.00 15.15 -11.39
N GLU A 72 9.39 14.29 -12.33
CA GLU A 72 8.45 13.43 -13.05
C GLU A 72 7.75 12.44 -12.13
N VAL A 73 8.48 11.80 -11.22
CA VAL A 73 7.91 10.89 -10.21
C VAL A 73 6.89 11.61 -9.34
N ALA A 74 7.23 12.80 -8.82
CA ALA A 74 6.31 13.62 -8.04
C ALA A 74 5.07 14.03 -8.86
N SER A 75 5.25 14.39 -10.15
CA SER A 75 4.14 14.76 -11.02
C SER A 75 3.18 13.59 -11.29
N ILE A 76 3.70 12.37 -11.51
CA ILE A 76 2.86 11.18 -11.68
C ILE A 76 2.13 10.88 -10.37
N ASN A 77 2.81 10.96 -9.22
CA ASN A 77 2.20 10.75 -7.91
C ASN A 77 1.03 11.71 -7.64
N GLU A 78 1.18 13.00 -7.95
CA GLU A 78 0.09 13.98 -7.79
C GLU A 78 -1.11 13.68 -8.70
N SER A 79 -0.89 13.20 -9.93
CA SER A 79 -1.97 12.73 -10.81
C SER A 79 -2.73 11.55 -10.19
N LEU A 80 -2.00 10.53 -9.71
CA LEU A 80 -2.56 9.33 -9.10
C LEU A 80 -3.28 9.64 -7.78
N LYS A 81 -2.75 10.58 -6.99
CA LYS A 81 -3.41 11.08 -5.77
C LYS A 81 -4.74 11.77 -6.10
N GLY A 82 -4.80 12.46 -7.24
CA GLY A 82 -6.05 12.99 -7.82
C GLY A 82 -6.96 11.94 -8.47
N GLY A 83 -6.59 10.65 -8.43
CA GLY A 83 -7.36 9.55 -9.02
C GLY A 83 -7.29 9.48 -10.55
N LYS A 84 -6.28 10.12 -11.17
CA LYS A 84 -6.12 10.19 -12.62
C LYS A 84 -4.92 9.36 -13.06
N GLU A 85 -5.18 8.37 -13.91
CA GLU A 85 -4.14 7.56 -14.52
C GLU A 85 -3.32 8.36 -15.56
N VAL A 86 -2.05 8.01 -15.70
CA VAL A 86 -1.08 8.58 -16.65
C VAL A 86 -0.82 7.55 -17.75
N THR A 87 -1.06 7.92 -19.00
CA THR A 87 -0.91 7.01 -20.16
C THR A 87 0.54 6.89 -20.62
N ASP A 88 1.25 8.02 -20.71
CA ASP A 88 2.57 8.10 -21.33
C ASP A 88 3.70 8.04 -20.29
N VAL A 89 3.74 6.95 -19.52
CA VAL A 89 4.77 6.74 -18.50
C VAL A 89 6.11 6.41 -19.18
N PRO A 90 7.19 7.17 -18.91
CA PRO A 90 8.51 6.90 -19.46
C PRO A 90 8.98 5.48 -19.15
N VAL A 91 9.71 4.85 -20.09
CA VAL A 91 10.14 3.43 -19.96
C VAL A 91 10.87 3.17 -18.65
N TYR A 92 11.70 4.10 -18.17
CA TYR A 92 12.44 3.97 -16.92
C TYR A 92 11.59 4.07 -15.65
N LEU A 93 10.34 4.55 -15.74
CA LEU A 93 9.38 4.63 -14.63
C LEU A 93 8.31 3.53 -14.69
N GLN A 94 8.30 2.68 -15.71
CA GLN A 94 7.30 1.62 -15.87
C GLN A 94 7.30 0.61 -14.72
N SER A 95 8.45 0.39 -14.07
CA SER A 95 8.53 -0.48 -12.89
C SER A 95 7.66 0.01 -11.73
N LEU A 96 7.54 1.33 -11.58
CA LEU A 96 6.74 2.00 -10.54
C LEU A 96 5.31 2.29 -11.01
N PHE A 97 5.14 2.77 -12.25
CA PHE A 97 3.88 3.40 -12.68
C PHE A 97 3.27 2.80 -13.96
N ARG A 98 3.62 1.58 -14.36
CA ARG A 98 2.93 0.91 -15.50
C ARG A 98 1.41 0.98 -15.37
N ALA A 99 0.69 1.11 -16.49
CA ALA A 99 -0.76 1.33 -16.49
C ALA A 99 -1.53 0.34 -15.58
N SER A 100 -1.16 -0.95 -15.60
CA SER A 100 -1.83 -1.98 -14.81
C SER A 100 -1.71 -1.82 -13.28
N VAL A 101 -0.75 -1.04 -12.76
CA VAL A 101 -0.54 -0.86 -11.31
C VAL A 101 -1.16 0.43 -10.79
N GLN A 102 -1.46 1.38 -11.67
CA GLN A 102 -1.98 2.69 -11.28
C GLN A 102 -3.34 2.62 -10.54
N PRO A 103 -4.33 1.79 -10.93
CA PRO A 103 -5.56 1.64 -10.14
C PRO A 103 -5.30 1.23 -8.69
N TYR A 104 -4.31 0.37 -8.49
CA TYR A 104 -3.89 -0.07 -7.17
C TYR A 104 -3.20 1.06 -6.39
N LEU A 105 -2.27 1.79 -7.01
CA LEU A 105 -1.61 2.95 -6.37
C LEU A 105 -2.62 4.02 -5.97
N ILE A 106 -3.57 4.35 -6.86
CA ILE A 106 -4.69 5.26 -6.57
C ILE A 106 -5.48 4.78 -5.35
N SER A 107 -5.72 3.47 -5.24
CA SER A 107 -6.41 2.90 -4.07
C SER A 107 -5.60 3.02 -2.78
N TRP A 108 -4.28 2.85 -2.87
CA TRP A 108 -3.37 2.91 -1.72
C TRP A 108 -3.15 4.36 -1.25
N TYR A 109 -3.11 5.33 -2.17
CA TYR A 109 -2.86 6.75 -1.86
C TYR A 109 -4.00 7.41 -1.07
N LYS A 110 -5.14 6.73 -0.90
CA LYS A 110 -6.26 7.18 -0.07
C LYS A 110 -5.95 7.15 1.43
N TYR A 111 -4.89 6.47 1.85
CA TYR A 111 -4.54 6.28 3.25
C TYR A 111 -3.33 7.17 3.62
N ASN A 112 -3.46 7.85 4.77
CA ASN A 112 -2.43 8.71 5.37
C ASN A 112 -1.88 8.10 6.66
#